data_AF-A0AAV4QNQ4-F1
#
_entry.id   AF-A0AAV4QNQ4-F1
#
_cell.length_a   1.000
_cell.length_b   1.000
_cell.length_c   1.000
_cell.angle_alpha   90.00
_cell.angle_beta   90.00
_cell.angle_gamma   90.00
#
_symmetry.space_group_name_H-M   'P 1'
#
loop_
_entity.id
_entity.type
_entity.pdbx_description
1 polymer ?
#
loop_
_entity_poly.entity_id
_entity_poly.type
_entity_poly.pdbx_seq_one_letter_code
_entity_poly.pdbx_strand_id
1 'polypeptide(L)'
;MCFVASMCLCVFVVKSNVQPTLPIVNTSERNASKAELMKKVRCELCACVQPARTYHCDLCGVCVHKRDHHSIWLDTCIGSKNQKYFMGALVALLFCCFYSSNLTLTTICHPTLMGGLLLIPDDCSDVFGDIHIAICFVSSVYTLMIAALGIFLLFQQLWLVTHNTTYQEWQQGQMGLYSKGCFRNLVEFFCGTS
;
A
#
# COMPACT_ATOMS: atom_id res chain seq x y z
N MET A 1 -8.68 17.12 -13.88
CA MET A 1 -8.81 15.86 -14.66
C MET A 1 -7.55 14.99 -14.65
N CYS A 2 -6.33 15.55 -14.76
CA CYS A 2 -5.09 14.75 -14.76
C CYS A 2 -4.82 13.97 -13.46
N PHE A 3 -5.17 14.51 -12.29
CA PHE A 3 -4.96 13.83 -11.00
C PHE A 3 -5.81 12.58 -10.81
N VAL A 4 -7.08 12.64 -11.20
CA VAL A 4 -7.99 11.48 -11.13
C VAL A 4 -7.50 10.38 -12.07
N ALA A 5 -7.10 10.73 -13.30
CA ALA A 5 -6.55 9.77 -14.25
C ALA A 5 -5.24 9.12 -13.72
N SER A 6 -4.37 9.92 -13.09
CA SER A 6 -3.14 9.41 -12.46
C SER A 6 -3.44 8.42 -11.32
N MET A 7 -4.40 8.74 -10.44
CA MET A 7 -4.82 7.83 -9.37
C MET A 7 -5.45 6.54 -9.92
N CYS A 8 -6.32 6.64 -10.92
CA CYS A 8 -6.91 5.47 -11.57
C CYS A 8 -5.83 4.59 -12.21
N LEU A 9 -4.81 5.19 -12.83
CA LEU A 9 -3.69 4.44 -13.39
C LEU A 9 -2.87 3.73 -12.29
N CYS A 10 -2.57 4.41 -11.18
CA CYS A 10 -1.88 3.80 -10.05
C CYS A 10 -2.66 2.58 -9.52
N VAL A 11 -3.97 2.72 -9.31
CA VAL A 11 -4.83 1.61 -8.87
C VAL A 11 -4.86 0.47 -9.88
N PHE A 12 -5.01 0.80 -11.17
CA PHE A 12 -5.00 -0.19 -12.25
C PHE A 12 -3.68 -0.98 -12.27
N VAL A 13 -2.55 -0.30 -12.16
CA VAL A 13 -1.22 -0.94 -12.11
C VAL A 13 -1.08 -1.86 -10.90
N VAL A 14 -1.64 -1.50 -9.74
CA VAL A 14 -1.62 -2.38 -8.56
C VAL A 14 -2.44 -3.65 -8.81
N LYS A 15 -3.64 -3.53 -9.37
CA LYS A 15 -4.54 -4.67 -9.64
C LYS A 15 -4.00 -5.55 -10.77
N SER A 16 -3.40 -4.98 -11.81
CA SER A 16 -2.87 -5.73 -12.95
C SER A 16 -1.64 -6.59 -12.60
N ASN A 17 -0.93 -6.26 -11.52
CA ASN A 17 0.31 -6.93 -11.11
C ASN A 17 0.14 -7.92 -9.94
N VAL A 18 -1.09 -8.34 -9.66
CA VAL A 18 -1.35 -9.40 -8.68
C VAL A 18 -0.77 -10.72 -9.18
N GLN A 19 0.01 -11.40 -8.34
CA GLN A 19 0.54 -12.72 -8.66
C GLN A 19 -0.23 -13.82 -7.91
N PRO A 20 -1.19 -14.48 -8.57
CA PRO A 20 -1.69 -15.76 -8.08
C PRO A 20 -0.59 -16.82 -8.22
N THR A 21 -0.45 -17.66 -7.20
CA THR A 21 0.39 -18.85 -7.25
C THR A 21 -0.37 -19.87 -8.09
N LEU A 22 0.08 -20.07 -9.33
CA LEU A 22 -0.47 -21.13 -10.17
C LEU A 22 -0.26 -22.49 -9.51
N PRO A 23 -1.18 -23.45 -9.69
CA PRO A 23 -0.99 -24.80 -9.18
C PRO A 23 0.27 -25.39 -9.81
N ILE A 24 1.33 -25.55 -9.00
CA ILE A 24 2.49 -26.35 -9.40
C ILE A 24 2.01 -27.81 -9.37
N VAL A 25 1.47 -28.28 -10.49
CA VAL A 25 1.34 -29.71 -10.76
C VAL A 25 2.76 -30.23 -10.91
N ASN A 26 3.14 -31.18 -10.05
CA ASN A 26 4.51 -31.70 -9.97
C ASN A 26 5.00 -32.20 -11.34
N THR A 27 5.84 -31.42 -12.02
CA THR A 27 6.75 -31.93 -13.05
C THR A 27 8.18 -31.83 -12.53
N SER A 28 8.71 -33.01 -12.18
CA SER A 28 10.14 -33.36 -12.07
C SER A 28 11.03 -32.62 -11.07
N GLU A 29 11.14 -33.26 -9.91
CA GLU A 29 12.27 -33.45 -8.99
C GLU A 29 13.70 -33.34 -9.59
N ARG A 30 14.25 -32.16 -9.90
CA ARG A 30 15.69 -32.10 -10.27
C ARG A 30 16.60 -31.07 -9.59
N ASN A 31 16.08 -30.15 -8.76
CA ASN A 31 16.93 -29.13 -8.10
C ASN A 31 16.88 -29.23 -6.55
N ALA A 32 16.89 -30.46 -6.02
CA ALA A 32 16.54 -30.77 -4.64
C ALA A 32 17.60 -30.47 -3.55
N SER A 33 18.79 -29.94 -3.85
CA SER A 33 19.87 -29.94 -2.84
C SER A 33 19.96 -28.71 -1.91
N LYS A 34 19.06 -27.71 -2.02
CA LYS A 34 19.03 -26.56 -1.07
C LYS A 34 17.64 -26.18 -0.57
N ALA A 35 16.59 -26.89 -1.03
CA ALA A 35 15.19 -26.60 -0.78
C ALA A 35 14.55 -27.52 0.30
N GLU A 36 15.26 -28.54 0.78
CA GLU A 36 14.70 -29.61 1.63
C GLU A 36 14.55 -29.30 3.12
N LEU A 37 14.61 -28.03 3.54
CA LEU A 37 14.28 -27.63 4.92
C LEU A 37 13.10 -26.65 5.02
N MET A 38 12.26 -26.54 3.98
CA MET A 38 11.02 -25.79 4.07
C MET A 38 9.86 -26.77 4.13
N LYS A 39 9.19 -26.86 5.28
CA LYS A 39 7.96 -27.63 5.48
C LYS A 39 6.99 -27.25 4.35
N LYS A 40 6.84 -28.16 3.39
CA LYS A 40 6.05 -27.96 2.17
C LYS A 40 4.58 -27.94 2.56
N VAL A 41 4.04 -26.75 2.86
CA VAL A 41 2.63 -26.58 3.22
C VAL A 41 1.78 -26.69 1.95
N ARG A 42 0.73 -27.51 1.99
CA ARG A 42 -0.23 -27.63 0.90
C ARG A 42 -1.46 -26.79 1.25
N CYS A 43 -1.94 -26.02 0.29
CA CYS A 43 -3.26 -25.41 0.39
C CYS A 43 -4.32 -26.42 -0.04
N GLU A 44 -5.26 -26.74 0.85
CA GLU A 44 -6.36 -27.67 0.56
C GLU A 44 -7.35 -27.07 -0.44
N LEU A 45 -7.64 -25.76 -0.33
CA LEU A 45 -8.59 -25.04 -1.19
C LEU A 45 -8.09 -24.91 -2.64
N CYS A 46 -6.82 -24.55 -2.83
CA CYS A 46 -6.22 -24.41 -4.16
C CYS A 46 -5.60 -25.72 -4.69
N ALA A 47 -5.60 -26.80 -3.88
CA ALA A 47 -4.93 -28.07 -4.16
C ALA A 47 -3.45 -27.94 -4.58
N CYS A 48 -2.79 -26.83 -4.23
CA CYS A 48 -1.42 -26.52 -4.66
C CYS A 48 -0.42 -26.57 -3.51
N VAL A 49 0.82 -26.85 -3.86
CA VAL A 49 1.95 -26.68 -2.94
C VAL A 49 2.22 -25.20 -2.78
N GLN A 50 2.24 -24.70 -1.55
CA GLN A 50 2.61 -23.32 -1.25
C GLN A 50 4.13 -23.20 -1.20
N PRO A 51 4.75 -22.38 -2.07
CA PRO A 51 6.12 -21.93 -1.86
C PRO A 51 6.23 -21.21 -0.51
N ALA A 52 7.44 -21.06 0.00
CA ALA A 52 7.67 -20.32 1.24
C ALA A 52 7.00 -18.94 1.23
N ARG A 53 6.47 -18.53 2.40
CA ARG A 53 5.81 -17.22 2.61
C ARG A 53 4.57 -17.00 1.73
N THR A 54 3.98 -18.07 1.20
CA THR A 54 2.74 -18.02 0.40
C THR A 54 1.56 -18.36 1.27
N TYR A 55 0.49 -17.57 1.17
CA TYR A 55 -0.71 -17.75 1.99
C TYR A 55 -1.97 -17.64 1.12
N HIS A 56 -3.00 -18.43 1.45
CA HIS A 56 -4.29 -18.37 0.78
C HIS A 56 -5.06 -17.13 1.24
N CYS A 57 -5.77 -16.49 0.33
CA CYS A 57 -6.71 -15.43 0.65
C CYS A 57 -8.13 -15.89 0.36
N ASP A 58 -8.95 -16.03 1.40
CA ASP A 58 -10.33 -16.50 1.25
C ASP A 58 -11.19 -15.53 0.41
N LEU A 59 -10.92 -14.23 0.51
CA LEU A 59 -11.61 -13.19 -0.27
C LEU A 59 -11.30 -13.27 -1.77
N CYS A 60 -10.03 -13.52 -2.13
CA CYS A 60 -9.63 -13.64 -3.54
C CYS A 60 -9.74 -15.08 -4.08
N GLY A 61 -9.92 -16.08 -3.21
CA GLY A 61 -9.94 -17.50 -3.58
C GLY A 61 -8.62 -18.05 -4.14
N VAL A 62 -7.49 -17.36 -3.93
CA VAL A 62 -6.19 -17.74 -4.50
C VAL A 62 -5.04 -17.65 -3.50
N CYS A 63 -4.00 -18.46 -3.71
CA CYS A 63 -2.74 -18.36 -2.98
C CYS A 63 -1.88 -17.22 -3.53
N VAL A 64 -1.41 -16.33 -2.66
CA VAL A 64 -0.59 -15.17 -3.04
C VAL A 64 0.82 -15.31 -2.45
N HIS A 65 1.83 -15.14 -3.29
CA HIS A 65 3.22 -15.23 -2.85
C HIS A 65 3.65 -14.01 -2.06
N LYS A 66 4.38 -14.23 -0.95
CA LYS A 66 4.76 -13.19 0.04
C LYS A 66 3.55 -12.31 0.38
N ARG A 67 2.40 -12.94 0.64
CA ARG A 67 1.13 -12.24 0.89
C ARG A 67 1.31 -11.29 2.09
N ASP A 68 1.02 -10.02 1.86
CA ASP A 68 0.99 -9.02 2.92
C ASP A 68 -0.42 -8.94 3.50
N HIS A 69 -1.37 -8.39 2.73
CA HIS A 69 -2.77 -8.29 3.13
C HIS A 69 -3.70 -8.30 1.91
N HIS A 70 -4.99 -8.49 2.16
CA HIS A 70 -6.03 -8.17 1.18
C HIS A 70 -6.47 -6.72 1.41
N SER A 71 -6.25 -5.85 0.43
CA SER A 71 -6.68 -4.46 0.53
C SER A 71 -8.14 -4.35 0.14
N ILE A 72 -9.01 -4.06 1.11
CA ILE A 72 -10.45 -3.85 0.89
C ILE A 72 -10.68 -2.64 -0.01
N TRP A 73 -9.86 -1.59 0.14
CA TRP A 73 -9.96 -0.34 -0.63
C TRP A 73 -9.69 -0.53 -2.12
N LEU A 74 -8.75 -1.40 -2.45
CA LEU A 74 -8.38 -1.69 -3.84
C LEU A 74 -9.06 -2.95 -4.36
N ASP A 75 -9.76 -3.68 -3.49
CA ASP A 75 -10.37 -4.98 -3.79
C ASP A 75 -9.37 -5.89 -4.49
N THR A 76 -8.21 -6.07 -3.84
CA THR A 76 -7.11 -6.89 -4.37
C THR A 76 -6.13 -7.30 -3.30
N CYS A 77 -5.50 -8.46 -3.47
CA CYS A 77 -4.38 -8.87 -2.63
C CYS A 77 -3.09 -8.11 -2.97
N ILE A 78 -2.37 -7.74 -1.91
CA ILE A 78 -1.02 -7.17 -1.98
C ILE A 78 -0.02 -8.28 -1.61
N GLY A 79 0.97 -8.49 -2.47
CA GLY A 79 2.04 -9.47 -2.32
C GLY A 79 3.32 -9.00 -3.01
N SER A 80 4.28 -9.91 -3.21
CA SER A 80 5.63 -9.53 -3.67
C SER A 80 5.67 -8.68 -4.94
N LYS A 81 4.84 -8.99 -5.95
CA LYS A 81 4.88 -8.31 -7.26
C LYS A 81 4.20 -6.95 -7.31
N ASN A 82 3.22 -6.69 -6.44
CA ASN A 82 2.47 -5.43 -6.46
C ASN A 82 2.65 -4.57 -5.21
N GLN A 83 3.39 -5.01 -4.19
CA GLN A 83 3.66 -4.22 -2.99
C GLN A 83 4.37 -2.89 -3.31
N LYS A 84 5.30 -2.87 -4.29
CA LYS A 84 5.97 -1.62 -4.73
C LYS A 84 4.98 -0.63 -5.33
N TYR A 85 4.11 -1.11 -6.21
CA TYR A 85 3.06 -0.29 -6.82
C TYR A 85 2.06 0.20 -5.79
N PHE A 86 1.73 -0.61 -4.79
CA PHE A 86 0.85 -0.23 -3.69
C PHE A 86 1.44 0.93 -2.87
N MET A 87 2.72 0.86 -2.51
CA MET A 87 3.39 1.98 -1.81
C MET A 87 3.47 3.23 -2.68
N GLY A 88 3.75 3.08 -3.98
CA GLY A 88 3.72 4.21 -4.92
C GLY A 88 2.33 4.85 -5.01
N ALA A 89 1.27 4.05 -5.06
CA ALA A 89 -0.11 4.52 -5.05
C ALA A 89 -0.46 5.25 -3.73
N LEU A 90 0.02 4.78 -2.58
CA LEU A 90 -0.14 5.48 -1.30
C LEU A 90 0.56 6.84 -1.30
N VAL A 91 1.81 6.92 -1.77
CA VAL A 91 2.54 8.20 -1.86
C VAL A 91 1.82 9.18 -2.79
N ALA A 92 1.34 8.69 -3.93
CA ALA A 92 0.62 9.51 -4.90
C ALA A 92 -0.74 9.98 -4.34
N LEU A 93 -1.44 9.13 -3.58
CA LEU A 93 -2.65 9.49 -2.83
C LEU A 93 -2.37 10.61 -1.82
N LEU A 94 -1.30 10.49 -1.03
CA LEU A 94 -0.91 11.51 -0.05
C LEU A 94 -0.64 12.86 -0.72
N PHE A 95 0.13 12.85 -1.82
CA PHE A 95 0.38 14.07 -2.59
C PHE A 95 -0.92 14.71 -3.09
N CYS A 96 -1.85 13.91 -3.63
CA CYS A 96 -3.15 14.40 -4.08
C CYS A 96 -3.99 14.98 -2.94
N CYS A 97 -4.04 14.31 -1.78
CA CYS A 97 -4.80 14.79 -0.62
C CYS A 97 -4.24 16.11 -0.08
N PHE A 98 -2.92 16.22 0.09
CA PHE A 98 -2.31 17.47 0.57
C PHE A 98 -2.49 18.62 -0.43
N TYR A 99 -2.25 18.36 -1.72
CA TYR A 99 -2.39 19.38 -2.76
C TYR A 99 -3.84 19.86 -2.90
N SER A 100 -4.81 18.94 -2.95
CA SER A 100 -6.24 19.30 -3.05
C SER A 100 -6.75 20.04 -1.83
N SER A 101 -6.36 19.61 -0.61
CA SER A 101 -6.75 20.30 0.63
C SER A 101 -6.15 21.71 0.69
N ASN A 102 -4.86 21.87 0.36
CA ASN A 102 -4.21 23.18 0.33
C ASN A 102 -4.84 24.12 -0.71
N LEU A 103 -5.10 23.63 -1.93
CA LEU A 103 -5.75 24.43 -2.97
C LEU A 103 -7.17 24.87 -2.57
N THR A 104 -7.94 23.95 -1.99
CA THR A 104 -9.32 24.24 -1.57
C THR A 104 -9.34 25.25 -0.43
N LEU A 105 -8.48 25.07 0.58
CA LEU A 105 -8.40 25.98 1.72
C LEU A 105 -7.86 27.36 1.35
N THR A 106 -6.89 27.46 0.44
CA THR A 106 -6.38 28.76 -0.04
C THR A 106 -7.35 29.50 -0.96
N THR A 107 -8.33 28.79 -1.54
CA THR A 107 -9.42 29.40 -2.33
C THR A 107 -10.54 29.94 -1.43
N ILE A 108 -10.80 29.28 -0.30
CA ILE A 108 -11.93 29.58 0.59
C ILE A 108 -11.56 30.51 1.73
N CYS A 109 -10.38 30.31 2.31
CA CYS A 109 -9.90 31.12 3.41
C CYS A 109 -9.01 32.23 2.87
N HIS A 110 -8.95 33.37 3.55
CA HIS A 110 -8.01 34.43 3.23
C HIS A 110 -6.58 33.87 3.37
N PRO A 111 -5.80 33.76 2.27
CA PRO A 111 -4.52 33.10 2.32
C PRO A 111 -3.46 34.04 2.87
N THR A 112 -2.66 33.55 3.82
CA THR A 112 -1.43 34.21 4.24
C THR A 112 -0.22 33.55 3.59
N LEU A 113 0.77 34.38 3.27
CA LEU A 113 2.02 33.92 2.68
C LEU A 113 3.01 33.60 3.82
N MET A 114 3.16 32.33 4.17
CA MET A 114 4.20 31.91 5.11
C MET A 114 5.57 31.88 4.42
N GLY A 115 6.48 32.73 4.90
CA GLY A 115 7.88 32.75 4.45
C GLY A 115 8.12 33.11 2.98
N GLY A 116 7.16 33.76 2.32
CA GLY A 116 7.29 34.19 0.92
C GLY A 116 7.06 33.10 -0.14
N LEU A 117 6.87 31.83 0.26
CA LEU A 117 6.84 30.68 -0.65
C LEU A 117 5.59 29.80 -0.51
N LEU A 118 4.96 29.72 0.66
CA LEU A 118 3.84 28.81 0.92
C LEU A 118 2.57 29.60 1.26
N LEU A 119 1.48 29.37 0.52
CA LEU A 119 0.15 29.92 0.85
C LEU A 119 -0.55 29.01 1.85
N ILE A 120 -0.93 29.56 3.01
CA ILE A 120 -1.62 28.86 4.08
C ILE A 120 -2.93 29.59 4.40
N PRO A 121 -4.04 28.88 4.63
CA PRO A 121 -5.29 29.49 5.10
C PRO A 121 -5.14 30.08 6.51
N ASP A 122 -5.54 31.34 6.72
CA ASP A 122 -5.46 32.02 8.03
C ASP A 122 -6.85 32.36 8.61
N ASP A 123 -7.71 32.97 7.80
CA ASP A 123 -9.09 33.32 8.20
C ASP A 123 -10.12 32.62 7.30
N CYS A 124 -10.99 31.81 7.90
CA CYS A 124 -12.05 31.06 7.21
C CYS A 124 -13.45 31.51 7.69
N SER A 125 -13.61 32.76 8.14
CA SER A 125 -14.88 33.28 8.67
C SER A 125 -16.06 33.21 7.68
N ASP A 126 -15.80 33.26 6.37
CA ASP A 126 -16.81 33.12 5.30
C ASP A 126 -17.47 31.73 5.23
N VAL A 127 -16.88 30.72 5.88
CA VAL A 127 -17.43 29.35 5.97
C VAL A 127 -18.83 29.34 6.59
N PHE A 128 -19.14 30.28 7.49
CA PHE A 128 -20.45 30.36 8.14
C PHE A 128 -21.49 31.17 7.35
N GLY A 129 -21.06 31.88 6.30
CA GLY A 129 -21.93 32.74 5.49
C GLY A 129 -22.58 32.03 4.30
N ASP A 130 -21.99 30.95 3.80
CA ASP A 130 -22.46 30.23 2.61
C ASP A 130 -22.29 28.70 2.76
N ILE A 131 -23.37 27.96 2.48
CA ILE A 131 -23.40 26.49 2.56
C ILE A 131 -22.42 25.81 1.59
N HIS A 132 -22.20 26.37 0.40
CA HIS A 132 -21.27 25.81 -0.58
C HIS A 132 -19.83 25.88 -0.06
N ILE A 133 -19.47 26.99 0.57
CA ILE A 133 -18.16 27.19 1.19
C ILE A 133 -17.98 26.23 2.37
N ALA A 134 -19.02 26.06 3.20
CA ALA A 134 -19.02 25.10 4.30
C ALA A 134 -18.77 23.65 3.83
N ILE A 135 -19.44 23.22 2.76
CA ILE A 135 -19.25 21.87 2.19
C ILE A 135 -17.81 21.68 1.71
N CYS A 136 -17.24 22.66 1.02
CA CYS A 136 -15.86 22.56 0.53
C CYS A 136 -14.82 22.56 1.66
N PHE A 137 -15.06 23.32 2.74
CA PHE A 137 -14.23 23.29 3.95
C PHE A 137 -14.27 21.91 4.61
N VAL A 138 -15.47 21.37 4.86
CA VAL A 138 -15.66 20.04 5.45
C VAL A 138 -15.01 18.95 4.59
N SER A 139 -15.18 19.02 3.26
CA SER A 139 -14.51 18.11 2.33
C SER A 139 -12.99 18.16 2.48
N SER A 140 -12.40 19.35 2.64
CA SER A 140 -10.95 19.53 2.81
C SER A 140 -10.44 18.93 4.12
N VAL A 141 -11.23 19.01 5.19
CA VAL A 141 -10.91 18.36 6.47
C VAL A 141 -10.94 16.84 6.32
N TYR A 142 -11.96 16.29 5.66
CA TYR A 142 -12.02 14.84 5.41
C TYR A 142 -10.87 14.34 4.54
N THR A 143 -10.43 15.09 3.53
CA THR A 143 -9.26 14.70 2.72
C THR A 143 -7.97 14.70 3.53
N LEU A 144 -7.81 15.60 4.51
CA LEU A 144 -6.69 15.58 5.45
C LEU A 144 -6.75 14.39 6.42
N MET A 145 -7.94 14.00 6.88
CA MET A 145 -8.11 12.78 7.68
C MET A 145 -7.70 11.52 6.91
N ILE A 146 -8.08 11.42 5.63
CA ILE A 146 -7.65 10.34 4.74
C ILE A 146 -6.12 10.37 4.57
N ALA A 147 -5.52 11.54 4.43
CA ALA A 147 -4.06 11.68 4.35
C ALA A 147 -3.37 11.18 5.62
N ALA A 148 -3.91 11.48 6.81
CA ALA A 148 -3.37 11.00 8.07
C ALA A 148 -3.40 9.46 8.17
N LEU A 149 -4.51 8.83 7.76
CA LEU A 149 -4.60 7.38 7.66
C LEU A 149 -3.60 6.82 6.63
N GLY A 150 -3.47 7.47 5.48
CA GLY A 150 -2.50 7.10 4.44
C GLY A 150 -1.05 7.13 4.94
N ILE A 151 -0.68 8.14 5.74
CA ILE A 151 0.65 8.24 6.36
C ILE A 151 0.87 7.09 7.34
N PHE A 152 -0.12 6.80 8.19
CA PHE A 152 -0.04 5.69 9.13
C PHE A 152 0.17 4.35 8.41
N LEU A 153 -0.60 4.08 7.36
CA LEU A 153 -0.46 2.87 6.56
C LEU A 153 0.89 2.80 5.83
N LEU A 154 1.36 3.91 5.28
CA LEU A 154 2.67 3.98 4.63
C LEU A 154 3.80 3.71 5.63
N PHE A 155 3.72 4.31 6.83
CA PHE A 155 4.69 4.07 7.90
C PHE A 155 4.69 2.60 8.33
N GLN A 156 3.52 1.99 8.51
CA GLN A 156 3.40 0.57 8.84
C GLN A 156 4.03 -0.32 7.76
N GLN A 157 3.78 -0.02 6.48
CA GLN A 157 4.37 -0.77 5.36
C GLN A 157 5.89 -0.62 5.31
N LEU A 158 6.42 0.60 5.50
CA LEU A 158 7.85 0.84 5.58
C LEU A 158 8.49 0.07 6.74
N TRP A 159 7.85 0.07 7.92
CA TRP A 159 8.30 -0.70 9.08
C TRP A 159 8.34 -2.22 8.80
N LEU A 160 7.30 -2.76 8.16
CA LEU A 160 7.29 -4.18 7.78
C LEU A 160 8.39 -4.50 6.76
N VAL A 161 8.64 -3.61 5.79
CA VAL A 161 9.73 -3.74 4.81
C VAL A 161 11.10 -3.68 5.49
N THR A 162 11.32 -2.78 6.45
CA THR A 162 12.61 -2.70 7.17
C THR A 162 12.92 -3.97 7.97
N HIS A 163 11.90 -4.69 8.43
CA HIS A 163 12.04 -6.00 9.08
C HIS A 163 11.93 -7.20 8.12
N ASN A 164 11.79 -6.97 6.81
CA ASN A 164 11.52 -8.01 5.80
C ASN A 164 10.42 -9.00 6.21
N THR A 165 9.37 -8.49 6.85
CA THR A 165 8.26 -9.26 7.41
C THR A 165 6.98 -8.86 6.68
N THR A 166 6.11 -9.82 6.35
CA THR A 166 4.76 -9.51 5.84
C THR A 166 3.79 -9.30 6.99
N TYR A 167 2.66 -8.61 6.77
CA TYR A 167 1.65 -8.44 7.79
C TYR A 167 1.14 -9.78 8.37
N GLN A 168 1.00 -10.81 7.53
CA GLN A 168 0.62 -12.15 7.98
C GLN A 168 1.69 -12.82 8.87
N GLU A 169 2.98 -12.66 8.54
CA GLU A 169 4.09 -13.15 9.37
C GLU A 169 4.15 -12.43 10.72
N TRP A 170 3.85 -11.13 10.72
CA TRP A 170 3.71 -10.35 11.95
C TRP A 170 2.59 -10.88 12.85
N GLN A 171 1.42 -11.17 12.29
CA GLN A 171 0.30 -11.77 13.03
C GLN A 171 0.64 -13.16 13.58
N GLN A 172 1.51 -13.92 12.90
CA GLN A 172 1.98 -15.23 13.34
C GLN A 172 3.15 -15.15 14.33
N GLY A 173 3.57 -13.95 14.75
CA GLY A 173 4.68 -13.77 15.69
C GLY A 173 6.06 -14.08 15.09
N GLN A 174 6.19 -14.14 13.76
CA GLN A 174 7.43 -14.48 13.05
C GLN A 174 8.22 -13.23 12.62
N MET A 175 8.12 -12.14 13.39
CA MET A 175 8.74 -10.87 13.05
C MET A 175 10.27 -11.01 12.95
N GLY A 176 10.83 -10.50 11.85
CA GLY A 176 12.29 -10.44 11.66
C GLY A 176 12.96 -11.76 11.28
N LEU A 177 12.21 -12.86 11.11
CA LEU A 177 12.75 -14.18 10.76
C LEU A 177 13.60 -14.16 9.46
N TYR A 178 13.23 -13.30 8.51
CA TYR A 178 13.92 -13.14 7.23
C TYR A 178 14.74 -11.85 7.13
N SER A 179 14.95 -11.13 8.25
CA SER A 179 15.63 -9.83 8.24
C SER A 179 17.13 -9.98 8.00
N LYS A 180 17.69 -9.19 7.07
CA LYS A 180 19.13 -9.07 6.81
C LYS A 180 19.72 -7.74 7.31
N GLY A 181 18.96 -6.99 8.10
CA GLY A 181 19.24 -5.63 8.56
C GLY A 181 18.38 -4.56 7.86
N CYS A 182 17.97 -3.52 8.60
CA CYS A 182 17.02 -2.50 8.16
C CYS A 182 17.35 -1.90 6.78
N PHE A 183 18.55 -1.36 6.62
CA PHE A 183 18.98 -0.73 5.38
C PHE A 183 19.07 -1.73 4.22
N ARG A 184 19.61 -2.93 4.46
CA ARG A 184 19.73 -3.98 3.42
C ARG A 184 18.37 -4.47 2.94
N ASN A 185 17.42 -4.65 3.86
CA ASN A 185 16.06 -5.06 3.53
C ASN A 185 15.36 -3.99 2.69
N LEU A 186 15.51 -2.71 3.05
CA LEU A 186 14.94 -1.59 2.31
C LEU A 186 15.53 -1.51 0.88
N VAL A 187 16.85 -1.60 0.75
CA VAL A 187 17.54 -1.59 -0.55
C VAL A 187 17.16 -2.81 -1.39
N GLU A 188 17.10 -4.01 -0.81
CA GLU A 188 16.67 -5.22 -1.52
C GLU A 188 15.21 -5.10 -1.97
N PHE A 189 14.36 -4.46 -1.18
CA PHE A 189 12.98 -4.21 -1.56
C PHE A 189 12.88 -3.21 -2.74
N PHE A 190 13.51 -2.04 -2.67
CA PHE A 190 13.36 -1.02 -3.73
C PHE A 190 14.21 -1.31 -4.97
N CYS A 191 15.48 -1.68 -4.78
CA CYS A 191 16.45 -1.87 -5.85
C CYS A 191 16.60 -3.33 -6.30
N GLY A 192 16.11 -4.30 -5.52
CA GLY A 192 16.15 -5.70 -5.91
C GLY A 192 15.16 -6.04 -7.01
N THR A 193 15.57 -6.92 -7.91
CA THR A 193 14.70 -7.58 -8.87
C THR A 193 13.87 -8.64 -8.13
N SER A 194 12.61 -8.30 -7.87
CA SER A 194 11.57 -9.21 -7.35
C SER A 194 10.90 -9.98 -8.47
#